data_AF-A0A2A4CLC3-F1
#
_entry.id   AF-A0A2A4CLC3-F1
#
_cell.length_a   1.000
_cell.length_b   1.000
_cell.length_c   1.000
_cell.angle_alpha   90.00
_cell.angle_beta   90.00
_cell.angle_gamma   90.00
#
_symmetry.space_group_name_H-M   'P 1'
#
loop_
_entity.id
_entity.type
_entity.pdbx_description
1 polymer ?
#
loop_
_entity_poly.entity_id
_entity_poly.type
_entity_poly.pdbx_seq_one_letter_code
_entity_poly.pdbx_strand_id
1 'polypeptide(L)'
;MSQAERISEIVACHRGREGALLPMLHELQAAFGCVPVEAHKPICAALGITAAELQGVIAFYEDFRAAPQGRHVIRVCRAEACQAMGAEAMIARLERALGVRLGETVGAVTLEAVYCLGLCACGPAAQVDDRLIARATPERLAEEVRA
;
A
#
# COMPACT_ATOMS: atom_id res chain seq x y z
N MET A 1 -9.74 -21.64 -9.67
CA MET A 1 -10.65 -20.56 -9.28
C MET A 1 -10.30 -19.34 -10.12
N SER A 2 -11.26 -18.82 -10.87
CA SER A 2 -11.12 -17.62 -11.69
C SER A 2 -11.12 -16.35 -10.82
N GLN A 3 -10.62 -15.25 -11.36
CA GLN A 3 -10.64 -13.96 -10.69
C GLN A 3 -12.08 -13.53 -10.32
N ALA A 4 -13.03 -13.75 -11.22
CA ALA A 4 -14.44 -13.44 -11.00
C ALA A 4 -15.05 -14.24 -9.84
N GLU A 5 -14.76 -15.56 -9.77
CA GLU A 5 -15.20 -16.41 -8.66
C GLU A 5 -14.65 -15.89 -7.32
N ARG A 6 -13.36 -15.54 -7.29
CA ARG A 6 -12.72 -15.03 -6.08
C ARG A 6 -13.28 -13.68 -5.63
N ILE A 7 -13.58 -12.78 -6.57
CA ILE A 7 -14.25 -11.50 -6.28
C ILE A 7 -15.63 -11.76 -5.66
N SER A 8 -16.42 -12.66 -6.25
CA SER A 8 -17.75 -12.99 -5.75
C SER A 8 -17.72 -13.59 -4.33
N GLU A 9 -16.73 -14.43 -4.04
CA GLU A 9 -16.51 -14.96 -2.69
C GLU A 9 -16.25 -13.85 -1.66
N ILE A 10 -15.31 -12.94 -1.96
CA ILE A 10 -14.95 -11.84 -1.06
C ILE A 10 -16.17 -10.94 -0.82
N VAL A 11 -16.91 -10.59 -1.88
CA VAL A 11 -18.12 -9.76 -1.76
C VAL A 11 -19.18 -10.47 -0.91
N ALA A 12 -19.35 -11.78 -1.06
CA ALA A 12 -20.29 -12.56 -0.26
C ALA A 12 -19.90 -12.62 1.22
N CYS A 13 -18.61 -12.77 1.54
CA CYS A 13 -18.09 -12.81 2.92
C CYS A 13 -18.42 -11.57 3.75
N HIS A 14 -18.52 -10.39 3.12
CA HIS A 14 -18.81 -9.13 3.80
C HIS A 14 -20.30 -8.72 3.75
N ARG A 15 -21.17 -9.56 3.19
CA ARG A 15 -22.60 -9.25 3.06
C ARG A 15 -23.27 -9.14 4.43
N GLY A 16 -24.06 -8.08 4.63
CA GLY A 16 -24.80 -7.84 5.88
C GLY A 16 -23.96 -7.25 7.01
N ARG A 17 -22.67 -6.99 6.79
CA ARG A 17 -21.82 -6.25 7.73
C ARG A 17 -22.07 -4.75 7.59
N GLU A 18 -22.30 -4.07 8.71
CA GLU A 18 -22.34 -2.60 8.74
C GLU A 18 -20.96 -2.04 8.37
N GLY A 19 -20.93 -1.06 7.45
CA GLY A 19 -19.67 -0.45 6.99
C GLY A 19 -18.75 -1.40 6.20
N ALA A 20 -19.30 -2.36 5.47
CA ALA A 20 -18.56 -3.41 4.76
C ALA A 20 -17.57 -2.94 3.68
N LEU A 21 -17.69 -1.71 3.17
CA LEU A 21 -16.92 -1.26 2.01
C LEU A 21 -15.39 -1.30 2.25
N LEU A 22 -14.91 -0.68 3.33
CA LEU A 22 -13.46 -0.66 3.63
C LEU A 22 -12.87 -2.06 3.86
N PRO A 23 -13.46 -2.93 4.73
CA PRO A 23 -12.98 -4.30 4.88
C PRO A 23 -12.94 -5.08 3.55
N MET A 24 -13.97 -4.90 2.71
CA MET A 24 -14.06 -5.58 1.41
C MET A 24 -12.96 -5.11 0.46
N LEU A 25 -12.68 -3.80 0.41
CA LEU A 25 -11.59 -3.24 -0.40
C LEU A 25 -10.21 -3.71 0.08
N HIS A 26 -9.98 -3.79 1.39
CA HIS A 26 -8.74 -4.33 1.94
C HIS A 26 -8.53 -5.80 1.57
N GLU A 27 -9.58 -6.63 1.63
CA GLU A 27 -9.47 -8.04 1.26
C GLU A 27 -9.25 -8.24 -0.25
N LEU A 28 -9.92 -7.45 -1.09
CA LEU A 28 -9.67 -7.43 -2.54
C LEU A 28 -8.22 -7.05 -2.83
N GLN A 29 -7.71 -5.98 -2.19
CA GLN A 29 -6.35 -5.56 -2.37
C GLN A 29 -5.33 -6.59 -1.88
N ALA A 30 -5.57 -7.24 -0.74
CA ALA A 30 -4.71 -8.33 -0.26
C ALA A 30 -4.71 -9.52 -1.23
N ALA A 31 -5.85 -9.83 -1.85
CA ALA A 31 -5.97 -10.94 -2.79
C ALA A 31 -5.36 -10.66 -4.18
N PHE A 32 -5.42 -9.42 -4.66
CA PHE A 32 -5.08 -9.07 -6.05
C PHE A 32 -3.93 -8.05 -6.17
N GLY A 33 -3.42 -7.50 -5.07
CA GLY A 33 -2.42 -6.42 -5.04
C GLY A 33 -2.98 -5.03 -5.38
N CYS A 34 -4.24 -4.95 -5.83
CA CYS A 34 -4.99 -3.75 -6.14
C CYS A 34 -6.49 -4.02 -6.01
N VAL A 35 -7.33 -3.00 -6.18
CA VAL A 35 -8.78 -3.18 -6.31
C VAL A 35 -9.13 -3.35 -7.80
N PRO A 36 -9.51 -4.57 -8.27
CA PRO A 36 -9.79 -4.79 -9.68
C PRO A 36 -11.06 -4.06 -10.14
N VAL A 37 -11.04 -3.51 -11.35
CA VAL A 37 -12.21 -2.83 -11.95
C VAL A 37 -13.40 -3.79 -12.07
N GLU A 38 -13.14 -5.06 -12.28
CA GLU A 38 -14.12 -6.15 -12.35
C GLU A 38 -14.89 -6.32 -11.03
N ALA A 39 -14.29 -5.91 -9.90
CA ALA A 39 -14.95 -5.96 -8.60
C ALA A 39 -15.93 -4.80 -8.38
N HIS A 40 -15.84 -3.71 -9.14
CA HIS A 40 -16.64 -2.50 -8.87
C HIS A 40 -18.14 -2.75 -8.98
N LYS A 41 -18.59 -3.40 -10.06
CA LYS A 41 -20.02 -3.72 -10.26
C LYS A 41 -20.56 -4.66 -9.16
N PRO A 42 -19.89 -5.78 -8.82
CA PRO A 42 -20.26 -6.61 -7.69
C PRO A 42 -20.38 -5.86 -6.36
N ILE A 43 -19.42 -4.98 -6.04
CA ILE A 43 -19.43 -4.18 -4.81
C ILE A 43 -20.65 -3.26 -4.77
N CYS A 44 -20.88 -2.48 -5.83
CA CYS A 44 -22.01 -1.57 -5.93
C CYS A 44 -23.34 -2.31 -5.76
N ALA A 45 -23.50 -3.46 -6.42
CA ALA A 45 -24.71 -4.27 -6.31
C ALA A 45 -24.92 -4.86 -4.90
N ALA A 46 -23.84 -5.31 -4.24
CA ALA A 46 -23.93 -5.92 -2.92
C ALA A 46 -24.21 -4.90 -1.80
N LEU A 47 -23.69 -3.67 -1.93
CA LEU A 47 -23.79 -2.63 -0.91
C LEU A 47 -24.88 -1.59 -1.21
N GLY A 48 -25.48 -1.61 -2.40
CA GLY A 48 -26.50 -0.65 -2.80
C GLY A 48 -25.95 0.77 -3.00
N ILE A 49 -24.68 0.90 -3.37
CA ILE A 49 -24.00 2.19 -3.61
C ILE A 49 -23.76 2.41 -5.11
N THR A 50 -23.53 3.66 -5.48
CA THR A 50 -23.19 4.06 -6.84
C THR A 50 -21.71 3.84 -7.16
N ALA A 51 -21.40 3.75 -8.45
CA ALA A 51 -20.01 3.72 -8.90
C ALA A 51 -19.23 5.00 -8.50
N ALA A 52 -19.93 6.14 -8.39
CA ALA A 52 -19.33 7.40 -7.97
C ALA A 52 -18.92 7.38 -6.49
N GLU A 53 -19.78 6.84 -5.61
CA GLU A 53 -19.45 6.67 -4.20
C GLU A 53 -18.27 5.71 -4.01
N LEU A 54 -18.29 4.56 -4.71
CA LEU A 54 -17.18 3.60 -4.68
C LEU A 54 -15.88 4.24 -5.14
N GLN A 55 -15.89 4.91 -6.30
CA GLN A 55 -14.71 5.58 -6.83
C GLN A 55 -14.22 6.70 -5.90
N GLY A 56 -15.14 7.42 -5.25
CA GLY A 56 -14.82 8.43 -4.25
C GLY A 56 -14.04 7.83 -3.09
N VAL A 57 -14.46 6.68 -2.56
CA VAL A 57 -13.75 5.99 -1.48
C VAL A 57 -12.39 5.48 -1.94
N ILE A 58 -12.31 4.82 -3.10
CA ILE A 58 -11.04 4.30 -3.64
C ILE A 58 -10.05 5.44 -3.87
N ALA A 59 -10.49 6.59 -4.39
CA ALA A 59 -9.64 7.74 -4.64
C ALA A 59 -9.26 8.51 -3.36
N PHE A 60 -10.08 8.43 -2.31
CA PHE A 60 -9.87 9.16 -1.06
C PHE A 60 -8.80 8.50 -0.18
N TYR A 61 -8.83 7.17 -0.05
CA TYR A 61 -7.87 6.44 0.76
C TYR A 61 -6.63 6.12 -0.05
N GLU A 62 -5.50 6.71 0.34
CA GLU A 62 -4.22 6.45 -0.31
C GLU A 62 -3.93 4.95 -0.37
N ASP A 63 -4.28 4.18 0.67
CA ASP A 63 -3.98 2.73 0.72
C ASP A 63 -4.57 1.93 -0.45
N PHE A 64 -5.67 2.33 -1.08
CA PHE A 64 -6.26 1.56 -2.18
C PHE A 64 -5.62 1.89 -3.53
N ARG A 65 -5.05 0.86 -4.14
CA ARG A 65 -4.33 0.95 -5.41
C ARG A 65 -5.23 0.57 -6.57
N ALA A 66 -5.16 1.35 -7.65
CA ALA A 66 -5.83 1.03 -8.92
C ALA A 66 -5.03 0.05 -9.79
N ALA A 67 -3.73 -0.08 -9.55
CA ALA A 67 -2.83 -0.96 -10.29
C ALA A 67 -1.92 -1.74 -9.33
N PRO A 68 -1.45 -2.95 -9.71
CA PRO A 68 -0.53 -3.73 -8.89
C PRO A 68 0.78 -2.99 -8.63
N GLN A 69 1.36 -3.26 -7.46
CA GLN A 69 2.66 -2.73 -7.04
C GLN A 69 3.79 -3.67 -7.50
N GLY A 70 5.04 -3.23 -7.32
CA GLY A 70 6.17 -4.13 -7.36
C GLY A 70 6.02 -5.26 -6.33
N ARG A 71 6.77 -6.35 -6.53
CA ARG A 71 6.83 -7.48 -5.58
C ARG A 71 7.16 -7.02 -4.16
N HIS A 72 7.97 -5.96 -4.02
CA HIS A 72 8.35 -5.37 -2.75
C HIS A 72 7.95 -3.90 -2.69
N VAL A 73 7.43 -3.49 -1.53
CA VAL A 73 7.00 -2.12 -1.27
C VAL A 73 7.84 -1.57 -0.13
N ILE A 74 8.62 -0.53 -0.40
CA ILE A 74 9.39 0.19 0.62
C ILE A 74 8.64 1.47 0.94
N ARG A 75 8.15 1.61 2.17
CA ARG A 75 7.57 2.85 2.70
C ARG A 75 8.57 3.55 3.60
N VAL A 76 8.95 4.77 3.27
CA VAL A 76 9.90 5.59 4.05
C VAL A 76 9.16 6.68 4.81
N CYS A 77 9.40 6.76 6.12
CA CYS A 77 8.73 7.75 6.95
C CYS A 77 9.22 9.16 6.61
N ARG A 78 8.28 10.04 6.24
CA ARG A 78 8.53 11.46 5.97
C ARG A 78 7.90 12.40 7.00
N ALA A 79 7.48 11.88 8.15
CA ALA A 79 7.05 12.70 9.28
C ALA A 79 8.24 13.37 9.99
N GLU A 80 7.96 14.41 10.77
CA GLU A 80 8.89 15.40 11.30
C GLU A 80 10.02 14.77 12.12
N ALA A 81 9.70 13.80 12.98
CA ALA A 81 10.70 13.11 13.79
C ALA A 81 11.73 12.35 12.94
N CYS A 82 11.30 11.72 11.84
CA CYS A 82 12.21 11.03 10.94
C CYS A 82 13.00 12.02 10.07
N GLN A 83 12.39 13.13 9.65
CA GLN A 83 13.11 14.21 8.96
C GLN A 83 14.24 14.79 9.83
N ALA A 84 13.97 15.05 11.12
CA ALA A 84 14.98 15.52 12.08
C ALA A 84 16.16 14.54 12.24
N MET A 85 15.92 13.25 12.00
CA MET A 85 16.95 12.19 12.01
C MET A 85 17.59 11.94 10.63
N GLY A 86 17.32 12.77 9.63
CA GLY A 86 17.96 12.69 8.31
C GLY A 86 17.24 11.79 7.30
N ALA A 87 15.93 11.58 7.42
CA ALA A 87 15.16 10.75 6.48
C ALA A 87 15.32 11.20 5.01
N GLU A 88 15.29 12.50 4.71
CA GLU A 88 15.43 13.00 3.33
C GLU A 88 16.77 12.60 2.68
N ALA A 89 17.87 12.64 3.46
CA ALA A 89 19.17 12.19 2.97
C ALA A 89 19.23 10.67 2.79
N MET A 90 18.55 9.90 3.64
CA MET A 90 18.40 8.46 3.49
C MET A 90 17.62 8.13 2.20
N ILE A 91 16.51 8.82 1.95
CA ILE A 91 15.67 8.63 0.76
C ILE A 91 16.49 8.89 -0.50
N ALA A 92 17.17 10.03 -0.61
CA ALA A 92 17.99 10.34 -1.78
C ALA A 92 19.10 9.31 -2.05
N ARG A 93 19.66 8.71 -1.00
CA ARG A 93 20.64 7.60 -1.13
C ARG A 93 19.96 6.32 -1.59
N LEU A 94 18.79 6.00 -1.06
CA LEU A 94 18.00 4.82 -1.43
C LEU A 94 17.55 4.88 -2.89
N GLU A 95 17.06 6.04 -3.35
CA GLU A 95 16.66 6.26 -4.74
C GLU A 95 17.82 5.98 -5.70
N ARG A 96 19.02 6.48 -5.37
CA ARG A 96 20.24 6.20 -6.15
C ARG A 96 20.65 4.73 -6.11
N ALA A 97 20.53 4.07 -4.96
CA ALA A 97 20.93 2.68 -4.79
C ALA A 97 20.01 1.70 -5.55
N LEU A 98 18.72 2.02 -5.62
CA LEU A 98 17.69 1.17 -6.22
C LEU A 98 17.30 1.59 -7.64
N GLY A 99 17.60 2.82 -8.05
CA GLY A 99 17.19 3.36 -9.36
C GLY A 99 15.67 3.60 -9.46
N VAL A 100 15.00 3.81 -8.34
CA VAL A 100 13.55 4.12 -8.23
C VAL A 100 13.37 5.43 -7.50
N ARG A 101 12.47 6.31 -7.97
CA ARG A 101 12.16 7.55 -7.25
C ARG A 101 11.00 7.35 -6.27
N LEU A 102 10.93 8.22 -5.27
CA LEU A 102 9.82 8.26 -4.35
C LEU A 102 8.50 8.50 -5.10
N GLY A 103 7.53 7.62 -4.88
CA GLY A 103 6.24 7.59 -5.57
C GLY A 103 6.23 6.74 -6.85
N GLU A 104 7.34 6.09 -7.21
CA GLU A 104 7.44 5.28 -8.42
C GLU A 104 7.56 3.78 -8.12
N THR A 105 7.25 2.98 -9.15
CA THR A 105 7.52 1.55 -9.19
C THR A 105 8.46 1.25 -10.35
N VAL A 106 9.59 0.61 -10.08
CA VAL A 106 10.57 0.21 -11.10
C VAL A 106 10.91 -1.27 -10.90
N GLY A 107 10.65 -2.08 -11.92
CA GLY A 107 10.84 -3.52 -11.85
C GLY A 107 10.00 -4.15 -10.75
N ALA A 108 10.65 -4.75 -9.75
CA ALA A 108 9.99 -5.42 -8.64
C ALA A 108 9.82 -4.54 -7.40
N VAL A 109 10.24 -3.28 -7.42
CA VAL A 109 10.26 -2.41 -6.23
C VAL A 109 9.37 -1.19 -6.42
N THR A 110 8.52 -0.94 -5.44
CA THR A 110 7.74 0.29 -5.27
C THR A 110 8.32 1.08 -4.10
N LEU A 111 8.61 2.37 -4.28
CA LEU A 111 9.12 3.24 -3.21
C LEU A 111 8.08 4.32 -2.90
N GLU A 112 7.59 4.37 -1.67
CA GLU A 112 6.49 5.25 -1.25
C GLU A 112 6.84 6.03 0.01
N ALA A 113 6.22 7.20 0.16
CA ALA A 113 6.24 7.91 1.43
C ALA A 113 5.20 7.33 2.38
N VAL A 114 5.47 7.39 3.68
CA VAL A 114 4.45 7.19 4.71
C VAL A 114 4.58 8.29 5.77
N TYR A 115 3.45 8.76 6.30
CA TYR A 115 3.41 9.82 7.28
C TYR A 115 3.22 9.24 8.67
N CYS A 116 4.35 8.83 9.24
CA CYS A 116 4.52 8.19 10.54
C CYS A 116 4.25 6.67 10.54
N LEU A 117 5.17 5.94 11.20
CA LEU A 117 5.11 4.49 11.44
C LEU A 117 5.06 4.18 12.96
N GLY A 118 4.84 5.19 13.80
CA GLY A 118 4.88 5.04 15.27
C GLY A 118 6.28 4.80 15.86
N LEU A 119 7.34 4.89 15.05
CA LEU A 119 8.74 4.64 15.45
C LEU A 119 9.54 5.93 15.68
N CYS A 120 8.91 6.98 16.18
CA CYS A 120 9.51 8.33 16.26
C CYS A 120 10.82 8.37 17.07
N ALA A 121 10.95 7.58 18.14
CA ALA A 121 12.16 7.49 18.95
C ALA A 121 13.31 6.72 18.26
N CYS A 122 13.01 6.02 17.17
CA CYS A 122 13.94 5.13 16.47
C CYS A 122 14.08 5.52 14.98
N GLY A 123 13.88 6.79 14.66
CA GLY A 123 14.02 7.31 13.30
C GLY A 123 15.46 7.31 12.76
N PRO A 124 15.66 7.40 11.42
CA PRO A 124 14.63 7.30 10.38
C PRO A 124 13.98 5.92 10.37
N ALA A 125 12.68 5.87 10.15
CA ALA A 125 11.89 4.64 10.12
C ALA A 125 11.45 4.33 8.69
N ALA A 126 11.34 3.04 8.38
CA ALA A 126 10.80 2.56 7.13
C ALA A 126 10.01 1.26 7.37
N GLN A 127 9.27 0.84 6.37
CA GLN A 127 8.60 -0.44 6.29
C GLN A 127 8.99 -1.07 4.96
N VAL A 128 9.31 -2.37 4.96
CA VAL A 128 9.46 -3.16 3.73
C VAL A 128 8.40 -4.23 3.78
N ASP A 129 7.47 -4.19 2.83
CA ASP A 129 6.24 -4.98 2.83
C ASP A 129 5.47 -4.76 4.14
N ASP A 130 5.33 -5.78 4.98
CA ASP A 130 4.67 -5.67 6.29
C ASP A 130 5.66 -5.54 7.46
N ARG A 131 6.98 -5.47 7.20
CA ARG A 131 8.03 -5.49 8.22
C ARG A 131 8.53 -4.09 8.53
N LEU A 132 8.38 -3.68 9.79
CA LEU A 132 8.89 -2.41 10.29
C LEU A 132 10.41 -2.44 10.51
N ILE A 133 11.08 -1.36 10.11
CA ILE A 133 12.52 -1.18 10.20
C ILE A 133 12.83 0.12 10.96
N ALA A 134 13.32 -0.06 12.19
CA ALA A 134 13.87 1.00 13.01
C ALA A 134 15.32 1.33 12.63
N ARG A 135 15.74 2.58 12.82
CA ARG A 135 17.08 3.10 12.48
C ARG A 135 17.48 2.68 11.06
N ALA A 136 16.56 2.88 10.12
CA ALA A 136 16.70 2.43 8.75
C ALA A 136 17.90 3.09 8.08
N THR A 137 18.58 2.30 7.24
CA THR A 137 19.67 2.76 6.38
C THR A 137 19.38 2.33 4.94
N PRO A 138 19.87 3.06 3.93
CA PRO A 138 19.66 2.68 2.54
C PRO A 138 20.17 1.26 2.24
N GLU A 139 21.29 0.87 2.86
CA GLU A 139 21.91 -0.45 2.69
C GLU A 139 20.98 -1.56 3.19
N ARG A 140 20.45 -1.41 4.42
CA ARG A 140 19.52 -2.38 5.01
C ARG A 140 18.23 -2.50 4.20
N LEU A 141 17.68 -1.38 3.72
CA LEU A 141 16.47 -1.40 2.91
C LEU A 141 16.70 -2.08 1.56
N ALA A 142 17.85 -1.86 0.94
CA ALA A 142 18.22 -2.50 -0.32
C ALA A 142 18.49 -4.01 -0.16
N GLU A 143 18.96 -4.45 1.00
CA GLU A 143 19.15 -5.87 1.32
C GLU A 143 17.81 -6.61 1.48
N GLU A 144 16.84 -6.02 2.18
CA GLU A 144 15.54 -6.65 2.45
C GLU A 144 14.73 -6.93 1.17
N VAL A 145 14.93 -6.16 0.10
CA VAL A 145 14.25 -6.38 -1.20
C VAL A 145 15.02 -7.29 -2.16
N ARG A 146 16.21 -7.78 -1.76
CA ARG A 146 17.00 -8.77 -2.53
C ARG A 146 16.81 -10.20 -2.01
N ALA A 147 16.33 -10.36 -0.78
CA ALA A 147 16.07 -11.64 -0.12
C ALA A 147 14.76 -12.27 -0.61
#